data_AF-F0EJD6-F1
#
_entry.id   AF-F0EJD6-F1
#
_cell.length_a   1.000
_cell.length_b   1.000
_cell.length_c   1.000
_cell.angle_alpha   90.00
_cell.angle_beta   90.00
_cell.angle_gamma   90.00
#
_symmetry.space_group_name_H-M   'P 1'
#
loop_
_entity.id
_entity.type
_entity.pdbx_description
1 polymer ?
#
loop_
_entity_poly.entity_id
_entity_poly.type
_entity_poly.pdbx_seq_one_letter_code
_entity_poly.pdbx_strand_id
1 'polypeptide(L)'
;MEKIKALNLKGHLLTAISYLIPIVCGAGFLIAIGMAFGGTSQGQLVPGEFTIWDALATMGGAGLGLLPVVIATGISYAIAEKPGIAPGFIIGLTANAIGAGFIGGILGGYLAGYLVIAILRFIKVPNWAKGLMPTLIIPFLTSLIGGLIMVYIIGTPITAFTNLLTNALNSLGSSSLLVFGAVIGLLSGVDYGGPINKTVFAFVLTMQAEGINGPITALQLVNTATPIGFGLAFFIAKLFGKNIYTPVEVETLKSAVPMGVINIVEGVIPIVMNDIVRGLIATAIGGAAGGAVSMVLGADATVPFGGVLMLPTMTRPWAGAVALLVNIVVTGITLALIKKNVTEEQVAAQAEVEEEEIDLDDIQIF
;
A
#
# COMPACT_ATOMS: atom_id res chain seq x y z
N MET A 1 -9.80 0.28 -29.90
CA MET A 1 -10.05 0.44 -28.44
C MET A 1 -10.84 -0.70 -27.83
N GLU A 2 -11.86 -1.26 -28.50
CA GLU A 2 -12.66 -2.39 -27.95
C GLU A 2 -11.85 -3.67 -27.68
N LYS A 3 -10.93 -4.06 -28.58
CA LYS A 3 -10.05 -5.23 -28.35
C LYS A 3 -9.09 -5.05 -27.17
N ILE A 4 -8.70 -3.81 -26.84
CA ILE A 4 -7.85 -3.51 -25.67
C ILE A 4 -8.68 -3.53 -24.39
N LYS A 5 -9.94 -3.06 -24.43
CA LYS A 5 -10.88 -3.24 -23.32
C LYS A 5 -11.16 -4.72 -23.03
N ALA A 6 -11.24 -5.57 -24.05
CA ALA A 6 -11.43 -7.02 -23.89
C ALA A 6 -10.26 -7.72 -23.17
N LEU A 7 -9.05 -7.17 -23.22
CA LEU A 7 -7.88 -7.72 -22.51
C LEU A 7 -7.87 -7.43 -21.00
N ASN A 8 -8.76 -6.54 -20.53
CA ASN A 8 -8.95 -6.17 -19.12
C ASN A 8 -7.66 -6.01 -18.28
N LEU A 9 -6.60 -5.45 -18.89
CA LEU A 9 -5.27 -5.34 -18.25
C LEU A 9 -5.35 -4.68 -16.86
N LYS A 10 -6.08 -3.55 -16.77
CA LYS A 10 -6.30 -2.83 -15.51
C LYS A 10 -6.96 -3.71 -14.45
N GLY A 11 -7.98 -4.48 -14.82
CA GLY A 11 -8.67 -5.37 -13.88
C GLY A 11 -7.74 -6.42 -13.29
N HIS A 12 -6.96 -7.10 -14.15
CA HIS A 12 -6.01 -8.12 -13.71
C HIS A 12 -4.95 -7.55 -12.76
N LEU A 13 -4.43 -6.35 -13.03
CA LEU A 13 -3.47 -5.68 -12.15
C LEU A 13 -4.09 -5.31 -10.80
N LEU A 14 -5.30 -4.74 -10.79
CA LEU A 14 -5.98 -4.35 -9.55
C LEU A 14 -6.33 -5.55 -8.66
N THR A 15 -6.71 -6.68 -9.26
CA THR A 15 -6.91 -7.94 -8.53
C THR A 15 -5.61 -8.40 -7.87
N ALA A 16 -4.50 -8.40 -8.61
CA ALA A 16 -3.20 -8.78 -8.09
C ALA A 16 -2.72 -7.85 -6.95
N ILE A 17 -2.89 -6.53 -7.11
CA ILE A 17 -2.58 -5.54 -6.07
C ILE A 17 -3.41 -5.80 -4.81
N SER A 18 -4.69 -6.15 -4.95
CA SER A 18 -5.55 -6.44 -3.80
C SER A 18 -5.09 -7.66 -2.99
N TYR A 19 -4.57 -8.70 -3.66
CA TYR A 19 -3.94 -9.85 -2.97
C TYR A 19 -2.57 -9.52 -2.39
N LEU A 20 -1.88 -8.54 -2.96
CA LEU A 20 -0.55 -8.12 -2.53
C LEU A 20 -0.59 -7.28 -1.23
N ILE A 21 -1.59 -6.40 -1.06
CA ILE A 21 -1.68 -5.50 0.11
C ILE A 21 -1.64 -6.25 1.45
N PRO A 22 -2.44 -7.32 1.70
CA PRO A 22 -2.39 -8.05 2.97
C PRO A 22 -1.02 -8.69 3.25
N ILE A 23 -0.34 -9.18 2.20
CA ILE A 23 1.00 -9.77 2.31
C ILE A 23 2.01 -8.69 2.69
N VAL A 24 1.94 -7.52 2.05
CA VAL A 24 2.83 -6.38 2.34
C VAL A 24 2.59 -5.86 3.75
N CYS A 25 1.34 -5.80 4.19
CA CYS A 25 0.96 -5.39 5.53
C CYS A 25 1.55 -6.35 6.58
N GLY A 26 1.29 -7.65 6.44
CA GLY A 26 1.82 -8.67 7.36
C GLY A 26 3.35 -8.67 7.40
N ALA A 27 4.00 -8.70 6.25
CA ALA A 27 5.46 -8.66 6.16
C ALA A 27 6.03 -7.35 6.72
N GLY A 28 5.41 -6.21 6.39
CA GLY A 28 5.79 -4.87 6.85
C GLY A 28 5.75 -4.72 8.36
N PHE A 29 4.68 -5.18 9.02
CA PHE A 29 4.60 -5.15 10.48
C PHE A 29 5.64 -6.06 11.15
N LEU A 30 5.89 -7.25 10.62
CA LEU A 30 6.91 -8.15 11.16
C LEU A 30 8.29 -7.46 11.11
N ILE A 31 8.67 -6.87 9.98
CA ILE A 31 9.96 -6.19 9.87
C ILE A 31 10.02 -4.91 10.70
N ALA A 32 8.94 -4.11 10.74
CA ALA A 32 8.87 -2.90 11.54
C ALA A 32 9.04 -3.19 13.04
N ILE A 33 8.30 -4.19 13.55
CA ILE A 33 8.40 -4.60 14.95
C ILE A 33 9.79 -5.18 15.23
N GLY A 34 10.27 -6.10 14.40
CA GLY A 34 11.60 -6.70 14.56
C GLY A 34 12.70 -5.65 14.67
N MET A 35 12.73 -4.69 13.74
CA MET A 35 13.71 -3.61 13.74
C MET A 35 13.51 -2.61 14.87
N ALA A 36 12.27 -2.28 15.23
CA ALA A 36 11.97 -1.35 16.33
C ALA A 36 12.49 -1.85 17.69
N PHE A 37 12.52 -3.17 17.90
CA PHE A 37 13.06 -3.80 19.11
C PHE A 37 14.54 -4.21 18.97
N GLY A 38 15.25 -3.72 17.95
CA GLY A 38 16.69 -3.90 17.78
C GLY A 38 17.12 -5.16 17.02
N GLY A 39 16.17 -5.88 16.42
CA GLY A 39 16.46 -7.00 15.53
C GLY A 39 16.94 -6.54 14.15
N THR A 40 17.65 -7.43 13.47
CA THR A 40 18.18 -7.21 12.12
C THR A 40 17.72 -8.31 11.17
N SER A 41 17.51 -7.96 9.90
CA SER A 41 17.15 -8.94 8.88
C SER A 41 18.40 -9.76 8.52
N GLN A 42 18.37 -11.05 8.83
CA GLN A 42 19.45 -11.99 8.58
C GLN A 42 19.19 -12.78 7.28
N GLY A 43 20.25 -13.27 6.63
CA GLY A 43 20.10 -14.08 5.41
C GLY A 43 19.53 -15.48 5.68
N GLN A 44 19.94 -16.11 6.78
CA GLN A 44 19.44 -17.41 7.23
C GLN A 44 19.23 -17.38 8.74
N LEU A 45 18.11 -17.95 9.21
CA LEU A 45 17.82 -18.10 10.64
C LEU A 45 18.45 -19.40 11.15
N VAL A 46 19.68 -19.29 11.66
CA VAL A 46 20.41 -20.42 12.25
C VAL A 46 20.03 -20.58 13.73
N PRO A 47 19.51 -21.75 14.16
CA PRO A 47 19.11 -21.95 15.55
C PRO A 47 20.23 -21.62 16.54
N GLY A 48 19.95 -20.74 17.50
CA GLY A 48 20.91 -20.27 18.50
C GLY A 48 21.67 -18.99 18.14
N GLU A 49 21.53 -18.48 16.90
CA GLU A 49 22.22 -17.27 16.42
C GLU A 49 21.28 -16.07 16.18
N PHE A 50 19.99 -16.20 16.51
CA PHE A 50 18.99 -15.15 16.33
C PHE A 50 18.11 -14.94 17.56
N THR A 51 17.69 -13.70 17.76
CA THR A 51 16.63 -13.35 18.72
C THR A 51 15.25 -13.43 18.07
N ILE A 52 14.17 -13.38 18.86
CA ILE A 52 12.81 -13.25 18.30
C ILE A 52 12.68 -12.02 17.39
N TRP A 53 13.37 -10.92 17.69
CA TRP A 53 13.33 -9.69 16.91
C TRP A 53 14.03 -9.85 15.56
N ASP A 54 15.16 -10.55 15.52
CA ASP A 54 15.84 -10.92 14.27
C ASP A 54 14.99 -11.85 13.41
N ALA A 55 14.27 -12.79 14.05
CA ALA A 55 13.34 -13.67 13.36
C ALA A 55 12.22 -12.87 12.68
N LEU A 56 11.60 -11.93 13.39
CA LEU A 56 10.56 -11.06 12.84
C LEU A 56 11.09 -10.18 11.69
N ALA A 57 12.26 -9.57 11.85
CA ALA A 57 12.91 -8.77 10.82
C ALA A 57 13.26 -9.58 9.56
N THR A 58 13.70 -10.82 9.74
CA THR A 58 14.03 -11.75 8.65
C THR A 58 12.80 -12.26 7.93
N MET A 59 11.75 -12.66 8.67
CA MET A 59 10.48 -13.10 8.09
C MET A 59 9.81 -11.99 7.28
N GLY A 60 9.76 -10.78 7.82
CA GLY A 60 9.22 -9.62 7.11
C GLY A 60 10.04 -9.27 5.87
N GLY A 61 11.38 -9.25 5.98
CA GLY A 61 12.28 -9.02 4.85
C GLY A 61 12.11 -10.04 3.73
N ALA A 62 12.02 -11.33 4.07
CA ALA A 62 11.76 -12.41 3.10
C ALA A 62 10.39 -12.25 2.41
N GLY A 63 9.35 -11.88 3.16
CA GLY A 63 8.03 -11.61 2.60
C GLY A 63 8.04 -10.45 1.60
N LEU A 64 8.71 -9.34 1.94
CA LEU A 64 8.85 -8.18 1.05
C LEU A 64 9.76 -8.47 -0.16
N GLY A 65 10.76 -9.34 -0.03
CA GLY A 65 11.58 -9.80 -1.15
C GLY A 65 10.82 -10.60 -2.21
N LEU A 66 9.65 -11.15 -1.86
CA LEU A 66 8.80 -11.94 -2.76
C LEU A 66 7.70 -11.13 -3.45
N LEU A 67 7.67 -9.79 -3.30
CA LEU A 67 6.66 -8.95 -3.95
C LEU A 67 6.56 -9.17 -5.47
N PRO A 68 7.68 -9.32 -6.23
CA PRO A 68 7.59 -9.61 -7.66
C PRO A 68 6.95 -10.97 -7.97
N VAL A 69 7.13 -11.95 -7.09
CA VAL A 69 6.51 -13.29 -7.19
C VAL A 69 5.00 -13.20 -6.96
N VAL A 70 4.59 -12.47 -5.91
CA VAL A 70 3.18 -12.30 -5.55
C VAL A 70 2.43 -11.59 -6.66
N ILE A 71 2.97 -10.47 -7.18
CA ILE A 71 2.28 -9.71 -8.24
C ILE A 71 2.24 -10.50 -9.56
N ALA A 72 3.32 -11.18 -9.94
CA ALA A 72 3.36 -12.00 -11.14
C ALA A 72 2.34 -13.15 -11.08
N THR A 73 2.30 -13.84 -9.95
CA THR A 73 1.36 -14.94 -9.69
C THR A 73 -0.08 -14.43 -9.70
N GLY A 74 -0.35 -13.30 -9.04
CA GLY A 74 -1.68 -12.69 -8.97
C GLY A 74 -2.21 -12.27 -10.34
N ILE A 75 -1.38 -11.62 -11.17
CA ILE A 75 -1.77 -11.21 -12.53
C ILE A 75 -1.99 -12.45 -13.41
N SER A 76 -1.06 -13.42 -13.36
CA SER A 76 -1.18 -14.65 -14.15
C SER A 76 -2.42 -15.45 -13.78
N TYR A 77 -2.73 -15.54 -12.47
CA TYR A 77 -3.97 -16.14 -11.98
C TYR A 77 -5.21 -15.36 -12.43
N ALA A 78 -5.18 -14.03 -12.38
CA ALA A 78 -6.32 -13.22 -12.83
C ALA A 78 -6.62 -13.41 -14.32
N ILE A 79 -5.62 -13.77 -15.13
CA ILE A 79 -5.74 -14.00 -16.59
C ILE A 79 -6.12 -15.46 -16.91
N ALA A 80 -5.46 -16.42 -16.27
CA ALA A 80 -5.50 -17.84 -16.66
C ALA A 80 -5.95 -18.78 -15.53
N GLU A 81 -6.48 -18.25 -14.44
CA GLU A 81 -6.95 -18.97 -13.26
C GLU A 81 -5.90 -19.92 -12.66
N LYS A 82 -6.31 -21.07 -12.10
CA LYS A 82 -5.43 -22.04 -11.42
C LYS A 82 -4.21 -22.46 -12.28
N PRO A 83 -4.34 -22.74 -13.59
CA PRO A 83 -3.19 -23.04 -14.44
C PRO A 83 -2.12 -21.93 -14.51
N GLY A 84 -2.51 -20.67 -14.28
CA GLY A 84 -1.61 -19.51 -14.29
C GLY A 84 -0.70 -19.38 -13.07
N ILE A 85 -1.03 -20.04 -11.96
CA ILE A 85 -0.35 -19.86 -10.67
C ILE A 85 1.12 -20.27 -10.76
N ALA A 86 1.40 -21.53 -11.14
CA ALA A 86 2.77 -22.04 -11.17
C ALA A 86 3.69 -21.29 -12.15
N PRO A 87 3.26 -20.99 -13.40
CA PRO A 87 4.05 -20.15 -14.30
C PRO A 87 4.30 -18.74 -13.77
N GLY A 88 3.27 -18.09 -13.22
CA GLY A 88 3.40 -16.74 -12.66
C GLY A 88 4.39 -16.71 -11.51
N PHE A 89 4.39 -17.75 -10.67
CA PHE A 89 5.33 -17.90 -9.56
C PHE A 89 6.78 -18.04 -10.04
N ILE A 90 7.05 -18.97 -10.98
CA ILE A 90 8.42 -19.20 -11.49
C ILE A 90 8.94 -17.98 -12.26
N ILE A 91 8.10 -17.36 -13.08
CA ILE A 91 8.48 -16.17 -13.85
C ILE A 91 8.69 -14.96 -12.91
N GLY A 92 7.90 -14.83 -11.85
CA GLY A 92 8.13 -13.84 -10.80
C GLY A 92 9.44 -14.05 -10.04
N LEU A 93 9.81 -15.31 -9.73
CA LEU A 93 11.13 -15.63 -9.17
C LEU A 93 12.26 -15.30 -10.16
N THR A 94 12.03 -15.52 -11.45
CA THR A 94 12.97 -15.15 -12.50
C THR A 94 13.17 -13.63 -12.56
N ALA A 95 12.09 -12.85 -12.39
CA ALA A 95 12.17 -11.39 -12.30
C ALA A 95 13.07 -10.92 -11.15
N ASN A 96 12.96 -11.57 -9.99
CA ASN A 96 13.87 -11.35 -8.86
C ASN A 96 15.32 -11.69 -9.22
N ALA A 97 15.55 -12.88 -9.79
CA ALA A 97 16.89 -13.37 -10.10
C ALA A 97 17.64 -12.49 -11.11
N ILE A 98 16.93 -11.88 -12.06
CA ILE A 98 17.53 -11.00 -13.08
C ILE A 98 17.60 -9.53 -12.66
N GLY A 99 17.18 -9.19 -11.43
CA GLY A 99 17.14 -7.80 -10.96
C GLY A 99 16.12 -6.91 -11.67
N ALA A 100 15.05 -7.51 -12.23
CA ALA A 100 13.96 -6.77 -12.86
C ALA A 100 12.91 -6.29 -11.83
N GLY A 101 13.02 -6.73 -10.58
CA GLY A 101 12.24 -6.20 -9.45
C GLY A 101 10.73 -6.33 -9.65
N PHE A 102 10.00 -5.37 -9.10
CA PHE A 102 8.54 -5.37 -9.11
C PHE A 102 7.97 -5.14 -10.52
N ILE A 103 8.64 -4.31 -11.32
CA ILE A 103 8.27 -4.05 -12.72
C ILE A 103 8.37 -5.34 -13.54
N GLY A 104 9.45 -6.11 -13.35
CA GLY A 104 9.64 -7.43 -13.92
C GLY A 104 8.57 -8.41 -13.48
N GLY A 105 8.13 -8.35 -12.22
CA GLY A 105 7.00 -9.13 -11.71
C GLY A 105 5.69 -8.82 -12.45
N ILE A 106 5.37 -7.54 -12.67
CA ILE A 106 4.15 -7.14 -13.40
C ILE A 106 4.19 -7.66 -14.84
N LEU A 107 5.27 -7.36 -15.58
CA LEU A 107 5.43 -7.77 -16.98
C LEU A 107 5.49 -9.30 -17.10
N GLY A 108 6.21 -9.95 -16.20
CA GLY A 108 6.28 -11.40 -16.08
C GLY A 108 4.92 -12.05 -15.81
N GLY A 109 4.07 -11.43 -14.99
CA GLY A 109 2.72 -11.91 -14.72
C GLY A 109 1.81 -11.88 -15.94
N TYR A 110 1.83 -10.78 -16.71
CA TYR A 110 1.10 -10.72 -17.98
C TYR A 110 1.64 -11.72 -19.01
N LEU A 111 2.97 -11.80 -19.13
CA LEU A 111 3.63 -12.76 -20.01
C LEU A 111 3.20 -14.20 -19.67
N ALA A 112 3.26 -14.56 -18.38
CA ALA A 112 2.84 -15.86 -17.88
C ALA A 112 1.37 -16.15 -18.24
N GLY A 113 0.45 -15.26 -17.85
CA GLY A 113 -0.99 -15.47 -18.06
C GLY A 113 -1.36 -15.64 -19.53
N TYR A 114 -0.82 -14.78 -20.41
CA TYR A 114 -1.12 -14.89 -21.85
C TYR A 114 -0.43 -16.09 -22.51
N LEU A 115 0.76 -16.47 -22.07
CA LEU A 115 1.41 -17.71 -22.54
C LEU A 115 0.60 -18.95 -22.14
N VAL A 116 0.03 -18.98 -20.94
CA VAL A 116 -0.88 -20.07 -20.53
C VAL A 116 -2.08 -20.15 -21.48
N ILE A 117 -2.76 -19.04 -21.75
CA ILE A 117 -3.89 -19.00 -22.69
C ILE A 117 -3.46 -19.46 -24.09
N ALA A 118 -2.30 -19.03 -24.56
CA ALA A 118 -1.77 -19.43 -25.85
C ALA A 118 -1.52 -20.95 -25.90
N ILE A 119 -0.87 -21.51 -24.89
CA ILE A 119 -0.62 -22.95 -24.78
C ILE A 119 -1.93 -23.74 -24.74
N LEU A 120 -2.91 -23.31 -23.93
CA LEU A 120 -4.24 -23.92 -23.87
C LEU A 120 -4.95 -23.94 -25.23
N ARG A 121 -4.75 -22.91 -26.04
CA ARG A 121 -5.40 -22.77 -27.35
C ARG A 121 -4.70 -23.56 -28.46
N PHE A 122 -3.37 -23.56 -28.47
CA PHE A 122 -2.58 -24.12 -29.57
C PHE A 122 -2.10 -25.56 -29.33
N ILE A 123 -1.90 -25.98 -28.09
CA ILE A 123 -1.43 -27.33 -27.77
C ILE A 123 -2.63 -28.25 -27.52
N LYS A 124 -2.91 -29.11 -28.51
CA LYS A 124 -3.92 -30.18 -28.38
C LYS A 124 -3.24 -31.46 -27.95
N VAL A 125 -3.69 -32.01 -26.82
CA VAL A 125 -3.20 -33.30 -26.30
C VAL A 125 -4.23 -34.40 -26.50
N PRO A 126 -3.81 -35.67 -26.64
CA PRO A 126 -4.72 -36.82 -26.68
C PRO A 126 -5.51 -36.95 -25.35
N ASN A 127 -6.66 -37.63 -25.40
CA ASN A 127 -7.59 -37.71 -24.26
C ASN A 127 -6.95 -38.24 -22.96
N TRP A 128 -6.00 -39.18 -23.05
CA TRP A 128 -5.29 -39.72 -21.90
C TRP A 128 -4.37 -38.70 -21.22
N ALA A 129 -3.91 -37.68 -21.96
CA ALA A 129 -2.98 -36.66 -21.49
C ALA A 129 -3.68 -35.37 -21.04
N LYS A 130 -5.01 -35.29 -21.09
CA LYS A 130 -5.76 -34.09 -20.65
C LYS A 130 -5.49 -33.72 -19.19
N GLY A 131 -5.30 -34.70 -18.31
CA GLY A 131 -4.93 -34.46 -16.91
C GLY A 131 -3.52 -33.87 -16.73
N LEU A 132 -2.62 -34.10 -17.69
CA LEU A 132 -1.25 -33.57 -17.67
C LEU A 132 -1.18 -32.10 -18.08
N MET A 133 -2.23 -31.57 -18.72
CA MET A 133 -2.24 -30.19 -19.20
C MET A 133 -2.05 -29.17 -18.07
N PRO A 134 -2.93 -29.09 -17.05
CA PRO A 134 -2.78 -28.11 -15.98
C PRO A 134 -1.68 -28.45 -14.96
N THR A 135 -1.28 -29.73 -14.87
CA THR A 135 -0.36 -30.20 -13.83
C THR A 135 1.10 -30.20 -14.26
N LEU A 136 1.40 -30.46 -15.54
CA LEU A 136 2.76 -30.58 -16.05
C LEU A 136 2.99 -29.68 -17.25
N ILE A 137 2.21 -29.82 -18.31
CA ILE A 137 2.50 -29.22 -19.62
C ILE A 137 2.44 -27.69 -19.55
N ILE A 138 1.37 -27.14 -18.97
CA ILE A 138 1.21 -25.69 -18.82
C ILE A 138 2.27 -25.13 -17.85
N PRO A 139 2.41 -25.64 -16.60
CA PRO A 139 3.45 -25.16 -15.70
C PRO A 139 4.85 -25.20 -16.31
N PHE A 140 5.23 -26.30 -16.95
CA PHE A 140 6.56 -26.49 -17.50
C PHE A 140 6.84 -25.60 -18.72
N LEU A 141 6.01 -25.68 -19.76
CA LEU A 141 6.28 -24.94 -21.01
C LEU A 141 6.15 -23.44 -20.81
N THR A 142 5.17 -22.99 -20.03
CA THR A 142 5.01 -21.55 -19.76
C THR A 142 6.18 -21.03 -18.95
N SER A 143 6.62 -21.74 -17.90
CA SER A 143 7.77 -21.33 -17.10
C SER A 143 9.07 -21.35 -17.91
N LEU A 144 9.27 -22.36 -18.77
CA LEU A 144 10.44 -22.46 -19.63
C LEU A 144 10.47 -21.30 -20.63
N ILE A 145 9.42 -21.14 -21.43
CA ILE A 145 9.37 -20.12 -22.49
C ILE A 145 9.37 -18.72 -21.87
N GLY A 146 8.47 -18.47 -20.91
CA GLY A 146 8.35 -17.17 -20.27
C GLY A 146 9.57 -16.79 -19.44
N GLY A 147 10.18 -17.75 -18.74
CA GLY A 147 11.42 -17.54 -18.00
C GLY A 147 12.60 -17.20 -18.91
N LEU A 148 12.77 -17.92 -20.03
CA LEU A 148 13.82 -17.59 -21.01
C LEU A 148 13.59 -16.22 -21.67
N ILE A 149 12.35 -15.87 -21.99
CA ILE A 149 12.00 -14.52 -22.47
C ILE A 149 12.36 -13.46 -21.42
N MET A 150 12.04 -13.70 -20.15
CA MET A 150 12.40 -12.79 -19.06
C MET A 150 13.91 -12.57 -18.97
N VAL A 151 14.69 -13.65 -18.97
CA VAL A 151 16.16 -13.59 -18.84
C VAL A 151 16.81 -12.90 -20.03
N TYR A 152 16.48 -13.30 -21.25
CA TYR A 152 17.24 -12.91 -22.44
C TYR A 152 16.70 -11.68 -23.17
N ILE A 153 15.41 -11.38 -23.05
CA ILE A 153 14.75 -10.32 -23.82
C ILE A 153 14.35 -9.15 -22.92
N ILE A 154 13.73 -9.45 -21.78
CA ILE A 154 13.07 -8.43 -20.96
C ILE A 154 13.98 -7.86 -19.86
N GLY A 155 14.88 -8.66 -19.28
CA GLY A 155 15.72 -8.26 -18.17
C GLY A 155 16.53 -7.00 -18.44
N THR A 156 17.30 -6.97 -19.53
CA THR A 156 18.18 -5.83 -19.86
C THR A 156 17.40 -4.51 -20.07
N PRO A 157 16.30 -4.46 -20.85
CA PRO A 157 15.47 -3.26 -20.94
C PRO A 157 14.90 -2.79 -19.60
N ILE A 158 14.42 -3.70 -18.75
CA ILE A 158 13.85 -3.32 -17.45
C ILE A 158 14.92 -2.71 -16.55
N THR A 159 16.07 -3.38 -16.40
CA THR A 159 17.14 -2.84 -15.56
C THR A 159 17.62 -1.48 -16.06
N ALA A 160 17.70 -1.27 -17.38
CA ALA A 160 18.02 0.03 -17.96
C ALA A 160 16.95 1.10 -17.63
N PHE A 161 15.67 0.73 -17.71
CA PHE A 161 14.56 1.61 -17.36
C PHE A 161 14.53 1.95 -15.86
N THR A 162 14.72 0.97 -14.98
CA THR A 162 14.88 1.16 -13.53
C THR A 162 16.01 2.14 -13.25
N ASN A 163 17.19 1.92 -13.83
CA ASN A 163 18.34 2.81 -13.64
C ASN A 163 18.03 4.24 -14.11
N LEU A 164 17.31 4.39 -15.22
CA LEU A 164 16.85 5.70 -15.70
C LEU A 164 15.93 6.38 -14.69
N LEU A 165 14.94 5.67 -14.15
CA LEU A 165 14.02 6.20 -13.14
C LEU A 165 14.76 6.60 -11.86
N THR A 166 15.63 5.73 -11.36
CA THR A 166 16.44 6.00 -10.16
C THR A 166 17.34 7.21 -10.37
N ASN A 167 18.00 7.32 -11.52
CA ASN A 167 18.83 8.48 -11.85
C ASN A 167 18.00 9.76 -12.00
N ALA A 168 16.83 9.69 -12.64
CA ALA A 168 15.94 10.83 -12.79
C ALA A 168 15.49 11.37 -11.42
N LEU A 169 15.10 10.49 -10.50
CA LEU A 169 14.67 10.88 -9.15
C LEU A 169 15.81 11.42 -8.31
N ASN A 170 16.99 10.79 -8.39
CA ASN A 170 18.18 11.26 -7.69
C ASN A 170 18.71 12.59 -8.25
N SER A 171 18.37 12.93 -9.50
CA SER A 171 18.71 14.23 -10.11
C SER A 171 17.74 15.36 -9.75
N LEU A 172 16.64 15.07 -9.06
CA LEU A 172 15.67 16.08 -8.68
C LEU A 172 16.25 17.02 -7.62
N GLY A 173 16.18 18.32 -7.90
CA GLY A 173 16.45 19.35 -6.89
C GLY A 173 15.37 19.35 -5.79
N SER A 174 15.66 20.02 -4.67
CA SER A 174 14.76 20.09 -3.51
C SER A 174 13.37 20.61 -3.84
N SER A 175 13.23 21.56 -4.77
CA SER A 175 11.93 22.09 -5.22
C SER A 175 11.09 21.04 -5.93
N SER A 176 11.70 20.15 -6.73
CA SER A 176 11.00 19.07 -7.41
C SER A 176 10.60 17.96 -6.45
N LEU A 177 11.46 17.63 -5.47
CA LEU A 177 11.12 16.69 -4.39
C LEU A 177 9.96 17.20 -3.53
N LEU A 178 9.91 18.50 -3.26
CA LEU A 178 8.81 19.15 -2.54
C LEU A 178 7.48 18.95 -3.29
N VAL A 179 7.44 19.28 -4.58
CA VAL A 179 6.22 19.13 -5.40
C VAL A 179 5.83 17.66 -5.52
N PHE A 180 6.80 16.78 -5.73
CA PHE A 180 6.54 15.35 -5.87
C PHE A 180 5.97 14.75 -4.58
N GLY A 181 6.56 15.07 -3.43
CA GLY A 181 6.04 14.69 -2.12
C GLY A 181 4.66 15.26 -1.82
N ALA A 182 4.41 16.51 -2.21
CA ALA A 182 3.10 17.13 -2.06
C ALA A 182 2.01 16.41 -2.86
N VAL A 183 2.30 16.01 -4.10
CA VAL A 183 1.36 15.27 -4.94
C VAL A 183 1.09 13.87 -4.37
N ILE A 184 2.12 13.15 -3.94
CA ILE A 184 1.95 11.83 -3.32
C ILE A 184 1.09 11.93 -2.07
N GLY A 185 1.42 12.87 -1.17
CA GLY A 185 0.71 13.03 0.08
C GLY A 185 -0.72 13.53 -0.10
N LEU A 186 -0.98 14.37 -1.10
CA LEU A 186 -2.35 14.75 -1.46
C LEU A 186 -3.13 13.52 -1.92
N LEU A 187 -2.61 12.78 -2.90
CA LEU A 187 -3.34 11.66 -3.51
C LEU A 187 -3.54 10.47 -2.57
N SER A 188 -2.64 10.26 -1.60
CA SER A 188 -2.78 9.16 -0.63
C SER A 188 -3.91 9.38 0.38
N GLY A 189 -4.19 10.62 0.75
CA GLY A 189 -5.20 10.95 1.77
C GLY A 189 -6.62 11.15 1.22
N VAL A 190 -6.77 11.42 -0.08
CA VAL A 190 -8.04 11.88 -0.69
C VAL A 190 -9.22 10.92 -0.48
N ASP A 191 -8.97 9.62 -0.47
CA ASP A 191 -10.03 8.61 -0.38
C ASP A 191 -9.86 7.63 0.78
N TYR A 192 -9.05 8.00 1.79
CA TYR A 192 -8.94 7.31 3.08
C TYR A 192 -8.77 5.77 2.96
N GLY A 193 -7.86 5.33 2.08
CA GLY A 193 -7.61 3.89 1.86
C GLY A 193 -8.32 3.31 0.63
N GLY A 194 -9.06 4.13 -0.11
CA GLY A 194 -9.80 3.75 -1.30
C GLY A 194 -8.94 3.45 -2.55
N PRO A 195 -9.58 3.40 -3.74
CA PRO A 195 -8.94 3.06 -5.02
C PRO A 195 -7.78 3.98 -5.44
N ILE A 196 -7.85 5.29 -5.15
CA ILE A 196 -6.80 6.27 -5.44
C ILE A 196 -5.60 5.96 -4.56
N ASN A 197 -5.76 5.87 -3.24
CA ASN A 197 -4.66 5.50 -2.34
C ASN A 197 -4.02 4.16 -2.74
N LYS A 198 -4.81 3.13 -3.08
CA LYS A 198 -4.27 1.84 -3.55
C LYS A 198 -3.47 1.95 -4.85
N THR A 199 -3.88 2.84 -5.76
CA THR A 199 -3.17 3.10 -7.02
C THR A 199 -1.84 3.80 -6.75
N VAL A 200 -1.85 4.83 -5.90
CA VAL A 200 -0.63 5.53 -5.49
C VAL A 200 0.30 4.58 -4.74
N PHE A 201 -0.23 3.77 -3.81
CA PHE A 201 0.50 2.75 -3.08
C PHE A 201 1.21 1.77 -4.01
N ALA A 202 0.52 1.24 -5.03
CA ALA A 202 1.13 0.35 -6.00
C ALA A 202 2.27 1.04 -6.78
N PHE A 203 2.09 2.31 -7.15
CA PHE A 203 3.13 3.10 -7.80
C PHE A 203 4.36 3.31 -6.90
N VAL A 204 4.17 3.80 -5.68
CA VAL A 204 5.30 4.09 -4.76
C VAL A 204 5.96 2.81 -4.22
N LEU A 205 5.21 1.71 -4.09
CA LEU A 205 5.76 0.40 -3.75
C LEU A 205 6.65 -0.14 -4.88
N THR A 206 6.26 0.10 -6.15
CA THR A 206 7.12 -0.21 -7.29
C THR A 206 8.44 0.55 -7.16
N MET A 207 8.39 1.84 -6.84
CA MET A 207 9.59 2.66 -6.62
C MET A 207 10.46 2.14 -5.47
N GLN A 208 9.83 1.72 -4.36
CA GLN A 208 10.55 1.12 -3.23
C GLN A 208 11.28 -0.16 -3.61
N ALA A 209 10.65 -1.03 -4.39
CA ALA A 209 11.27 -2.26 -4.88
C ALA A 209 12.50 -2.00 -5.76
N GLU A 210 12.56 -0.83 -6.41
CA GLU A 210 13.72 -0.36 -7.19
C GLU A 210 14.74 0.44 -6.33
N GLY A 211 14.55 0.49 -5.00
CA GLY A 211 15.46 1.14 -4.06
C GLY A 211 15.13 2.61 -3.74
N ILE A 212 14.00 3.13 -4.21
CA ILE A 212 13.59 4.52 -3.94
C ILE A 212 12.53 4.54 -2.83
N ASN A 213 12.99 4.78 -1.60
CA ASN A 213 12.17 4.66 -0.39
C ASN A 213 11.34 5.92 -0.03
N GLY A 214 11.76 7.11 -0.46
CA GLY A 214 11.09 8.37 -0.10
C GLY A 214 9.59 8.41 -0.43
N PRO A 215 9.16 8.06 -1.66
CA PRO A 215 7.76 8.14 -2.08
C PRO A 215 6.81 7.30 -1.23
N ILE A 216 7.18 6.05 -0.94
CA ILE A 216 6.37 5.18 -0.08
C ILE A 216 6.35 5.71 1.35
N THR A 217 7.47 6.25 1.85
CA THR A 217 7.55 6.87 3.17
C THR A 217 6.60 8.05 3.30
N ALA A 218 6.54 8.91 2.28
CA ALA A 218 5.60 10.03 2.23
C ALA A 218 4.14 9.55 2.32
N LEU A 219 3.74 8.57 1.51
CA LEU A 219 2.39 8.01 1.56
C LEU A 219 2.05 7.41 2.93
N GLN A 220 2.97 6.64 3.50
CA GLN A 220 2.75 5.93 4.77
C GLN A 220 2.66 6.89 5.95
N LEU A 221 3.53 7.91 6.01
CA LEU A 221 3.43 8.96 7.02
C LEU A 221 2.12 9.75 6.91
N VAL A 222 1.64 9.99 5.69
CA VAL A 222 0.36 10.69 5.49
C VAL A 222 -0.83 9.87 5.96
N ASN A 223 -0.85 8.57 5.63
CA ASN A 223 -1.91 7.67 6.07
C ASN A 223 -1.92 7.51 7.60
N THR A 224 -0.74 7.48 8.22
CA THR A 224 -0.59 7.45 9.69
C THR A 224 -1.06 8.77 10.33
N ALA A 225 -0.70 9.91 9.74
CA ALA A 225 -1.01 11.23 10.30
C ALA A 225 -2.49 11.63 10.17
N THR A 226 -3.18 11.19 9.12
CA THR A 226 -4.54 11.67 8.81
C THR A 226 -5.51 11.48 9.99
N PRO A 227 -5.68 10.27 10.57
CA PRO A 227 -6.59 10.10 11.71
C PRO A 227 -6.16 10.85 12.96
N ILE A 228 -4.86 10.93 13.20
CA ILE A 228 -4.29 11.68 14.33
C ILE A 228 -4.57 13.19 14.17
N GLY A 229 -4.50 13.71 12.93
CA GLY A 229 -4.84 15.08 12.58
C GLY A 229 -6.32 15.42 12.85
N PHE A 230 -7.24 14.50 12.54
CA PHE A 230 -8.66 14.64 12.89
C PHE A 230 -8.86 14.67 14.41
N GLY A 231 -8.14 13.82 15.15
CA GLY A 231 -8.10 13.88 16.62
C GLY A 231 -7.60 15.22 17.16
N LEU A 232 -6.52 15.75 16.58
CA LEU A 232 -5.98 17.05 16.97
C LEU A 232 -6.95 18.21 16.68
N ALA A 233 -7.72 18.12 15.58
CA ALA A 233 -8.72 19.12 15.23
C ALA A 233 -9.78 19.30 16.32
N PHE A 234 -10.14 18.24 17.05
CA PHE A 234 -11.09 18.31 18.17
C PHE A 234 -10.58 19.24 19.28
N PHE A 235 -9.33 19.07 19.69
CA PHE A 235 -8.71 19.91 20.72
C PHE A 235 -8.49 21.34 20.25
N ILE A 236 -8.04 21.53 19.00
CA ILE A 236 -7.83 22.86 18.42
C ILE A 236 -9.16 23.62 18.32
N ALA A 237 -10.22 22.98 17.82
CA ALA A 237 -11.53 23.61 17.71
C ALA A 237 -12.08 24.05 19.08
N LYS A 238 -11.92 23.21 20.10
CA LYS A 238 -12.33 23.55 21.47
C LYS A 238 -11.56 24.74 22.03
N LEU A 239 -10.27 24.85 21.72
CA LEU A 239 -9.45 26.01 22.09
C LEU A 239 -9.95 27.31 21.42
N PHE A 240 -10.48 27.22 20.21
CA PHE A 240 -11.13 28.33 19.50
C PHE A 240 -12.61 28.53 19.88
N GLY A 241 -13.12 27.83 20.89
CA GLY A 241 -14.52 27.93 21.32
C GLY A 241 -15.53 27.39 20.29
N LYS A 242 -15.08 26.53 19.36
CA LYS A 242 -15.93 25.87 18.37
C LYS A 242 -16.26 24.45 18.78
N ASN A 243 -17.48 24.02 18.49
CA ASN A 243 -17.88 22.62 18.59
C ASN A 243 -18.08 22.06 17.19
N ILE A 244 -17.05 21.42 16.62
CA ILE A 244 -17.06 20.93 15.24
C ILE A 244 -17.38 19.44 15.12
N TYR A 245 -17.53 18.72 16.25
CA TYR A 245 -17.79 17.28 16.26
C TYR A 245 -19.08 16.96 17.03
N THR A 246 -19.89 16.06 16.50
CA THR A 246 -21.05 15.50 17.20
C THR A 246 -20.59 14.51 18.27
N PRO A 247 -21.44 14.13 19.25
CA PRO A 247 -21.10 13.11 20.24
C PRO A 247 -20.66 11.77 19.61
N VAL A 248 -21.36 11.33 18.55
CA VAL A 248 -21.03 10.11 17.80
C VAL A 248 -19.68 10.24 17.09
N GLU A 249 -19.38 11.39 16.49
CA GLU A 249 -18.08 11.66 15.89
C GLU A 249 -16.94 11.66 16.93
N VAL A 250 -17.21 12.16 18.15
CA VAL A 250 -16.26 12.12 19.26
C VAL A 250 -15.98 10.68 19.70
N GLU A 251 -17.01 9.82 19.75
CA GLU A 251 -16.81 8.41 20.05
C GLU A 251 -16.00 7.70 18.95
N THR A 252 -16.31 8.00 17.70
CA THR A 252 -15.56 7.49 16.54
C THR A 252 -14.10 7.93 16.56
N LEU A 253 -13.79 9.16 17.01
CA LEU A 253 -12.41 9.64 17.13
C LEU A 253 -11.57 8.80 18.10
N LYS A 254 -12.18 8.26 19.17
CA LYS A 254 -11.47 7.45 20.17
C LYS A 254 -10.92 6.15 19.57
N SER A 255 -11.59 5.57 18.57
CA SER A 255 -11.11 4.40 17.83
C SER A 255 -10.26 4.78 16.62
N ALA A 256 -10.64 5.83 15.89
CA ALA A 256 -9.96 6.27 14.68
C ALA A 256 -8.50 6.71 14.92
N VAL A 257 -8.21 7.40 16.02
CA VAL A 257 -6.84 7.89 16.32
C VAL A 257 -5.86 6.71 16.55
N PRO A 258 -6.15 5.73 17.42
CA PRO A 258 -5.33 4.52 17.54
C PRO A 258 -5.17 3.75 16.21
N MET A 259 -6.23 3.65 15.41
CA MET A 259 -6.16 3.04 14.08
C MET A 259 -5.15 3.78 13.18
N GLY A 260 -5.12 5.12 13.21
CA GLY A 260 -4.13 5.92 12.50
C GLY A 260 -2.69 5.65 12.96
N VAL A 261 -2.46 5.45 14.26
CA VAL A 261 -1.12 5.14 14.80
C VAL A 261 -0.53 3.87 14.17
N ILE A 262 -1.37 2.89 13.83
CA ILE A 262 -0.99 1.66 13.13
C ILE A 262 -1.28 1.73 11.62
N ASN A 263 -1.44 2.93 11.06
CA ASN A 263 -1.60 3.18 9.63
C ASN A 263 -2.87 2.57 9.01
N ILE A 264 -3.97 2.58 9.77
CA ILE A 264 -5.31 2.29 9.27
C ILE A 264 -6.07 3.62 9.19
N VAL A 265 -6.16 4.16 7.98
CA VAL A 265 -6.75 5.48 7.72
C VAL A 265 -8.26 5.42 7.61
N GLU A 266 -8.82 4.25 7.32
CA GLU A 266 -10.24 3.98 7.13
C GLU A 266 -11.09 4.32 8.36
N GLY A 267 -10.50 4.36 9.56
CA GLY A 267 -11.19 4.70 10.81
C GLY A 267 -11.83 6.10 10.81
N VAL A 268 -11.39 7.02 9.95
CA VAL A 268 -11.99 8.37 9.84
C VAL A 268 -13.15 8.46 8.84
N ILE A 269 -13.42 7.41 8.06
CA ILE A 269 -14.50 7.44 7.05
C ILE A 269 -15.84 7.87 7.65
N PRO A 270 -16.31 7.34 8.80
CA PRO A 270 -17.59 7.73 9.36
C PRO A 270 -17.66 9.23 9.72
N ILE A 271 -16.54 9.81 10.15
CA ILE A 271 -16.42 11.23 10.49
C ILE A 271 -16.43 12.10 9.22
N VAL A 272 -15.69 11.67 8.19
CA VAL A 272 -15.60 12.41 6.92
C VAL A 272 -16.91 12.37 6.17
N MET A 273 -17.68 11.28 6.26
CA MET A 273 -18.99 11.17 5.61
C MET A 273 -19.97 12.27 6.02
N ASN A 274 -19.87 12.78 7.25
CA ASN A 274 -20.70 13.90 7.71
C ASN A 274 -20.33 15.24 7.06
N ASP A 275 -19.07 15.45 6.66
CA ASP A 275 -18.61 16.68 6.00
C ASP A 275 -17.43 16.42 5.04
N ILE A 276 -17.74 15.75 3.94
CA ILE A 276 -16.74 15.25 2.97
C ILE A 276 -15.86 16.39 2.44
N VAL A 277 -16.46 17.54 2.10
CA VAL A 277 -15.75 18.64 1.45
C VAL A 277 -14.66 19.20 2.36
N ARG A 278 -14.98 19.49 3.63
CA ARG A 278 -14.00 20.07 4.55
C ARG A 278 -13.00 19.02 5.03
N GLY A 279 -13.44 17.80 5.29
CA GLY A 279 -12.55 16.69 5.60
C GLY A 279 -11.50 16.48 4.51
N LEU A 280 -11.94 16.41 3.25
CA LEU A 280 -11.06 16.23 2.09
C LEU A 280 -10.05 17.37 1.93
N ILE A 281 -10.49 18.63 2.05
CA ILE A 281 -9.61 19.80 1.91
C ILE A 281 -8.53 19.79 3.00
N ALA A 282 -8.91 19.51 4.26
CA ALA A 282 -7.96 19.44 5.36
C ALA A 282 -6.93 18.32 5.15
N THR A 283 -7.38 17.12 4.79
CA THR A 283 -6.52 15.97 4.50
C THR A 283 -5.60 16.23 3.31
N ALA A 284 -6.10 16.86 2.25
CA ALA A 284 -5.29 17.17 1.07
C ALA A 284 -4.18 18.17 1.38
N ILE A 285 -4.47 19.23 2.15
CA ILE A 285 -3.49 20.26 2.52
C ILE A 285 -2.45 19.70 3.49
N GLY A 286 -2.88 18.98 4.54
CA GLY A 286 -1.95 18.37 5.49
C GLY A 286 -1.15 17.21 4.90
N GLY A 287 -1.78 16.39 4.06
CA GLY A 287 -1.13 15.34 3.27
C GLY A 287 -0.06 15.92 2.36
N ALA A 288 -0.37 16.98 1.61
CA ALA A 288 0.61 17.66 0.77
C ALA A 288 1.79 18.22 1.59
N ALA A 289 1.52 18.86 2.73
CA ALA A 289 2.56 19.41 3.60
C ALA A 289 3.47 18.32 4.19
N GLY A 290 2.88 17.25 4.73
CA GLY A 290 3.63 16.12 5.29
C GLY A 290 4.45 15.36 4.26
N GLY A 291 3.85 15.07 3.10
CA GLY A 291 4.53 14.38 2.01
C GLY A 291 5.70 15.19 1.45
N ALA A 292 5.52 16.51 1.27
CA ALA A 292 6.57 17.42 0.86
C ALA A 292 7.75 17.45 1.85
N VAL A 293 7.47 17.59 3.15
CA VAL A 293 8.50 17.62 4.20
C VAL A 293 9.24 16.28 4.28
N SER A 294 8.53 15.16 4.19
CA SER A 294 9.14 13.82 4.19
C SER A 294 10.17 13.66 3.05
N MET A 295 9.78 14.04 1.83
CA MET A 295 10.64 13.92 0.65
C MET A 295 11.83 14.88 0.68
N VAL A 296 11.67 16.10 1.18
CA VAL A 296 12.76 17.10 1.24
C VAL A 296 13.78 16.76 2.33
N LEU A 297 13.31 16.28 3.49
CA LEU A 297 14.20 15.95 4.61
C LEU A 297 14.85 14.56 4.48
N GLY A 298 14.32 13.70 3.60
CA GLY A 298 14.88 12.37 3.29
C GLY A 298 14.69 11.39 4.44
N ALA A 299 13.45 11.15 4.85
CA ALA A 299 13.12 10.20 5.92
C ALA A 299 13.45 8.74 5.53
N ASP A 300 13.09 8.33 4.31
CA ASP A 300 13.42 7.04 3.67
C ASP A 300 13.29 5.80 4.58
N ALA A 301 12.06 5.26 4.69
CA ALA A 301 11.74 4.00 5.36
C ALA A 301 12.03 2.77 4.49
N THR A 302 12.63 1.75 5.09
CA THR A 302 12.87 0.46 4.43
C THR A 302 11.63 -0.43 4.37
N VAL A 303 10.58 -0.07 5.12
CA VAL A 303 9.36 -0.88 5.26
C VAL A 303 8.15 -0.16 4.64
N PRO A 304 7.28 -0.88 3.90
CA PRO A 304 6.10 -0.29 3.27
C PRO A 304 4.89 -0.14 4.19
N PHE A 305 4.93 -0.70 5.40
CA PHE A 305 3.84 -0.65 6.40
C PHE A 305 4.44 -0.68 7.81
N GLY A 306 3.76 -0.06 8.77
CA GLY A 306 4.19 -0.10 10.18
C GLY A 306 3.65 1.02 11.06
N GLY A 307 2.94 2.01 10.51
CA GLY A 307 2.49 3.18 11.28
C GLY A 307 3.64 3.88 11.98
N VAL A 308 3.44 4.33 13.22
CA VAL A 308 4.50 4.96 14.01
C VAL A 308 5.69 4.01 14.24
N LEU A 309 5.48 2.69 14.21
CA LEU A 309 6.55 1.68 14.34
C LEU A 309 7.47 1.63 13.11
N MET A 310 7.14 2.33 12.01
CA MET A 310 8.04 2.45 10.87
C MET A 310 9.16 3.47 11.12
N LEU A 311 9.01 4.41 12.08
CA LEU A 311 9.99 5.47 12.34
C LEU A 311 11.41 4.95 12.60
N PRO A 312 11.64 3.87 13.38
CA PRO A 312 12.98 3.33 13.62
C PRO A 312 13.62 2.71 12.37
N THR A 313 12.81 2.35 11.36
CA THR A 313 13.28 1.74 10.11
C THR A 313 13.75 2.79 9.08
N MET A 314 13.54 4.07 9.38
CA MET A 314 13.88 5.19 8.52
C MET A 314 15.36 5.52 8.59
N THR A 315 15.93 5.94 7.46
CA THR A 315 17.31 6.46 7.39
C THR A 315 17.48 7.70 8.28
N ARG A 316 16.44 8.54 8.38
CA ARG A 316 16.38 9.70 9.28
C ARG A 316 15.08 9.71 10.07
N PRO A 317 15.00 9.02 11.23
CA PRO A 317 13.77 8.93 12.03
C PRO A 317 13.21 10.29 12.45
N TRP A 318 14.08 11.25 12.76
CA TRP A 318 13.67 12.60 13.13
C TRP A 318 12.96 13.33 11.97
N ALA A 319 13.38 13.10 10.72
CA ALA A 319 12.76 13.70 9.54
C ALA A 319 11.34 13.16 9.33
N GLY A 320 11.17 11.85 9.53
CA GLY A 320 9.85 11.21 9.51
C GLY A 320 8.93 11.73 10.62
N ALA A 321 9.45 11.89 11.85
CA ALA A 321 8.69 12.45 12.95
C ALA A 321 8.25 13.90 12.69
N VAL A 322 9.12 14.74 12.11
CA VAL A 322 8.77 16.12 11.71
C VAL A 322 7.72 16.12 10.62
N ALA A 323 7.86 15.30 9.57
CA ALA A 323 6.86 15.19 8.51
C ALA A 323 5.49 14.73 9.01
N LEU A 324 5.48 13.75 9.93
CA LEU A 324 4.28 13.28 10.61
C LEU A 324 3.61 14.41 11.39
N LEU A 325 4.38 15.13 12.23
CA LEU A 325 3.88 16.26 13.02
C LEU A 325 3.35 17.39 12.15
N VAL A 326 4.05 17.74 11.07
CA VAL A 326 3.61 18.77 10.12
C VAL A 326 2.25 18.39 9.52
N ASN A 327 2.08 17.14 9.08
CA ASN A 327 0.78 16.70 8.56
C ASN A 327 -0.31 16.80 9.64
N ILE A 328 -0.08 16.23 10.83
CA ILE A 328 -1.05 16.24 11.93
C ILE A 328 -1.49 17.67 12.25
N VAL A 329 -0.53 18.59 12.40
CA VAL A 329 -0.79 19.99 12.75
C VAL A 329 -1.52 20.71 11.62
N VAL A 330 -1.07 20.56 10.37
CA VAL A 330 -1.69 21.24 9.22
C VAL A 330 -3.10 20.72 8.97
N THR A 331 -3.32 19.40 9.02
CA THR A 331 -4.65 18.78 8.91
C THR A 331 -5.55 19.29 10.04
N GLY A 332 -5.08 19.23 11.29
CA GLY A 332 -5.85 19.62 12.47
C GLY A 332 -6.25 21.10 12.48
N ILE A 333 -5.31 22.00 12.18
CA ILE A 333 -5.56 23.45 12.07
C ILE A 333 -6.52 23.74 10.93
N THR A 334 -6.25 23.17 9.75
CA THR A 334 -7.09 23.41 8.57
C THR A 334 -8.51 23.00 8.85
N LEU A 335 -8.73 21.79 9.38
CA LEU A 335 -10.05 21.27 9.70
C LEU A 335 -10.77 22.11 10.76
N ALA A 336 -10.08 22.51 11.85
CA ALA A 336 -10.67 23.34 12.90
C ALA A 336 -11.06 24.75 12.41
N LEU A 337 -10.33 25.29 11.42
CA LEU A 337 -10.64 26.59 10.83
C LEU A 337 -11.86 26.51 9.88
N ILE A 338 -11.91 25.50 9.01
CA ILE A 338 -12.91 25.40 7.94
C ILE A 338 -14.21 24.69 8.36
N LYS A 339 -14.16 23.74 9.31
CA LYS A 339 -15.35 23.03 9.78
C LYS A 339 -16.21 24.00 10.60
N LYS A 340 -17.52 23.96 10.35
CA LYS A 340 -18.51 24.80 11.04
C LYS A 340 -18.90 24.17 12.37
N ASN A 341 -19.51 24.97 13.25
CA ASN A 341 -20.11 24.43 14.45
C ASN A 341 -21.24 23.47 14.08
N VAL A 342 -21.32 22.37 14.82
CA VAL A 342 -22.41 21.41 14.72
C VAL A 342 -23.70 22.10 15.13
N THR A 343 -24.76 21.94 14.32
CA THR A 343 -26.10 22.43 14.63
C THR A 343 -26.89 21.41 15.46
N GLU A 344 -27.85 21.88 16.26
CA GLU A 344 -28.72 21.00 17.06
C GLU A 344 -29.45 19.95 16.20
N GLU A 345 -29.82 20.32 14.96
CA GLU A 345 -30.44 19.43 13.97
C GLU A 345 -29.51 18.26 13.56
N GLN A 346 -28.18 18.49 13.49
CA GLN A 346 -27.21 17.43 13.18
C GLN A 346 -27.00 16.47 14.36
N VAL A 347 -27.14 16.98 15.58
CA VAL A 347 -27.08 16.16 16.80
C VAL A 347 -28.34 15.31 16.93
N ALA A 348 -29.52 15.90 16.67
CA ALA A 348 -30.80 15.20 16.70
C ALA A 348 -30.88 14.10 15.63
N ALA A 349 -30.47 14.40 14.39
CA ALA A 349 -30.48 13.43 13.30
C ALA A 349 -29.56 12.21 13.53
N GLN A 350 -28.48 12.37 14.30
CA GLN A 350 -27.61 11.24 14.66
C GLN A 350 -28.12 10.44 15.86
N ALA A 351 -28.80 11.10 16.80
CA ALA A 351 -29.44 10.41 17.92
C ALA A 351 -30.59 9.50 17.43
N GLU A 352 -31.36 9.92 16.42
CA GLU A 352 -32.41 9.07 15.81
C GLU A 352 -31.84 7.81 15.14
N VAL A 353 -30.67 7.92 14.48
CA VAL A 353 -30.01 6.76 13.85
C VAL A 353 -29.41 5.81 14.88
N GLU A 354 -28.86 6.34 15.99
CA GLU A 354 -28.32 5.53 17.08
C GLU A 354 -29.44 4.79 17.84
N GLU A 355 -30.64 5.38 17.97
CA GLU A 355 -31.82 4.70 18.53
C GLU A 355 -32.40 3.62 17.60
N GLU A 356 -32.34 3.78 16.26
CA GLU A 356 -32.77 2.76 15.30
C GLU A 356 -31.81 1.56 15.21
N GLU A 357 -30.49 1.74 15.43
CA GLU A 357 -29.51 0.64 15.42
C GLU A 357 -29.50 -0.20 16.71
N ILE A 358 -30.11 0.27 17.81
CA ILE A 358 -30.28 -0.49 19.05
C ILE A 358 -31.63 -1.22 19.03
N ASP A 359 -31.82 -2.13 18.06
CA ASP A 359 -32.91 -3.10 18.15
C ASP A 359 -32.48 -4.26 19.06
N LEU A 360 -33.07 -4.33 20.25
CA LEU A 360 -32.77 -5.33 21.28
C LEU A 360 -33.08 -6.77 20.82
N ASP A 361 -33.78 -6.93 19.70
CA ASP A 361 -34.09 -8.23 19.08
C ASP A 361 -32.87 -8.87 18.36
N ASP A 362 -31.81 -8.12 18.07
CA ASP A 362 -30.58 -8.62 17.42
C ASP A 362 -29.50 -9.15 18.39
N ILE A 363 -29.72 -9.01 19.71
CA ILE A 363 -28.81 -9.58 20.73
C ILE A 363 -29.15 -11.06 20.95
N GLN A 364 -28.67 -11.93 20.05
CA GLN A 364 -28.63 -13.37 20.31
C GLN A 364 -27.48 -13.67 21.29
N ILE A 365 -27.85 -13.82 22.58
CA ILE A 365 -26.98 -14.45 23.58
C ILE A 365 -26.92 -15.95 23.23
N PHE A 366 -25.80 -16.39 22.66
CA PHE A 366 -25.41 -17.81 22.64
C PHE A 366 -24.38 -18.10 23.73
#